data_AF-A0AB36J3R9-F1
#
_entry.id   AF-A0AB36J3R9-F1
#
_cell.length_a   1.000
_cell.length_b   1.000
_cell.length_c   1.000
_cell.angle_alpha   90.00
_cell.angle_beta   90.00
_cell.angle_gamma   90.00
#
_symmetry.space_group_name_H-M   'P 1'
#
loop_
_entity.id
_entity.type
_entity.pdbx_description
1 polymer ?
#
loop_
_entity_poly.entity_id
_entity_poly.type
_entity_poly.pdbx_seq_one_letter_code
_entity_poly.pdbx_strand_id
1 'polypeptide(L)'
;RDGDGDKVADWTEVVQEAKALGFEWGGDFVSIKDAPHFQITFGMTTSQLRAGAKPSEIAMAKATAIIDRLKEEADELSAEEKKELTALRSEVKTLSEVVAGLTNSKDVLKQAATEQGKSNANVLIRLDKLESKASLTEIPTWANDAVQAAFDAGLVDTPTGGSYDFYRMLKVLYTAGLLITRLEAE
;
A
#
# COMPACT_ATOMS: atom_id res chain seq x y z
N ARG A 1 -34.11 -23.08 -2.34
CA ARG A 1 -33.02 -22.22 -1.82
C ARG A 1 -32.45 -21.51 -3.04
N ASP A 2 -31.95 -20.30 -2.86
CA ASP A 2 -31.33 -19.48 -3.90
C ASP A 2 -30.00 -19.10 -3.27
N GLY A 3 -28.96 -19.85 -3.63
CA GLY A 3 -27.64 -19.83 -3.01
C GLY A 3 -26.70 -18.80 -3.62
N ASP A 4 -26.94 -18.42 -4.87
CA ASP A 4 -26.13 -17.47 -5.62
C ASP A 4 -26.82 -16.09 -5.79
N GLY A 5 -28.10 -15.98 -5.44
CA GLY A 5 -28.84 -14.73 -5.32
C GLY A 5 -29.43 -14.23 -6.63
N ASP A 6 -29.63 -15.10 -7.62
CA ASP A 6 -30.11 -14.75 -8.95
C ASP A 6 -31.65 -14.65 -9.05
N LYS A 7 -32.36 -14.96 -7.95
CA LYS A 7 -33.83 -15.01 -7.81
C LYS A 7 -34.50 -16.20 -8.52
N VAL A 8 -33.73 -17.18 -8.94
CA VAL A 8 -34.17 -18.52 -9.34
C VAL A 8 -33.89 -19.46 -8.17
N ALA A 9 -34.70 -20.50 -8.01
CA ALA A 9 -34.38 -21.51 -7.01
C ALA A 9 -33.28 -22.44 -7.56
N ASP A 10 -32.25 -22.73 -6.77
CA ASP A 10 -31.12 -23.61 -7.12
C ASP A 10 -31.59 -24.91 -7.82
N TRP A 11 -32.67 -25.50 -7.29
CA TRP A 11 -33.23 -26.74 -7.82
C TRP A 11 -33.83 -26.58 -9.21
N THR A 12 -34.42 -25.44 -9.51
CA THR A 12 -34.97 -25.12 -10.83
C THR A 12 -33.86 -24.99 -11.86
N GLU A 13 -32.72 -24.42 -11.50
CA GLU A 13 -31.56 -24.33 -12.40
C GLU A 13 -30.97 -25.71 -12.71
N VAL A 14 -30.80 -26.57 -11.68
CA VAL A 14 -30.38 -27.97 -11.88
C VAL A 14 -31.30 -28.70 -12.86
N VAL A 15 -32.62 -28.50 -12.73
CA VAL A 15 -33.60 -29.08 -13.65
C VAL A 15 -33.46 -28.52 -15.07
N GLN A 16 -33.23 -27.22 -15.23
CA GLN A 16 -33.05 -26.58 -16.53
C GLN A 16 -31.79 -27.10 -17.23
N GLU A 17 -30.67 -27.19 -16.51
CA GLU A 17 -29.41 -27.72 -17.03
C GLU A 17 -29.53 -29.19 -17.41
N ALA A 18 -30.10 -30.02 -16.53
CA ALA A 18 -30.31 -31.44 -16.83
C ALA A 18 -31.16 -31.62 -18.10
N LYS A 19 -32.21 -30.82 -18.29
CA LYS A 19 -33.03 -30.85 -19.51
C LYS A 19 -32.25 -30.40 -20.74
N ALA A 20 -31.42 -29.36 -20.63
CA ALA A 20 -30.56 -28.90 -21.72
C ALA A 20 -29.56 -29.99 -22.14
N LEU A 21 -29.11 -30.83 -21.20
CA LEU A 21 -28.26 -31.99 -21.43
C LEU A 21 -29.01 -33.23 -21.96
N GLY A 22 -30.33 -33.15 -22.11
CA GLY A 22 -31.18 -34.20 -22.66
C GLY A 22 -31.76 -35.18 -21.62
N PHE A 23 -31.68 -34.86 -20.33
CA PHE A 23 -32.38 -35.63 -19.31
C PHE A 23 -33.87 -35.31 -19.30
N GLU A 24 -34.67 -36.34 -19.04
CA GLU A 24 -36.05 -36.22 -18.60
C GLU A 24 -36.06 -36.02 -17.08
N TRP A 25 -36.89 -35.10 -16.60
CA TRP A 25 -37.05 -34.81 -15.18
C TRP A 25 -38.35 -35.42 -14.64
N GLY A 26 -38.26 -36.15 -13.53
CA GLY A 26 -39.40 -36.85 -12.93
C GLY A 26 -40.50 -35.93 -12.41
N GLY A 27 -40.22 -34.64 -12.19
CA GLY A 27 -41.24 -33.65 -11.86
C GLY A 27 -42.24 -33.37 -13.00
N ASP A 28 -41.86 -33.65 -14.25
CA ASP A 28 -42.73 -33.49 -15.43
C ASP A 28 -43.62 -34.72 -15.69
N PHE A 29 -43.44 -35.81 -14.94
CA PHE A 29 -44.19 -37.05 -15.17
C PHE A 29 -45.69 -36.86 -14.90
N VAL A 30 -46.52 -37.46 -15.76
CA VAL A 30 -47.98 -37.30 -15.71
C VAL A 30 -48.62 -38.15 -14.61
N SER A 31 -48.09 -39.35 -14.34
CA SER A 31 -48.67 -40.29 -13.37
C SER A 31 -48.06 -40.16 -11.97
N ILE A 32 -46.75 -40.34 -11.87
CA ILE A 32 -46.00 -40.31 -10.61
C ILE A 32 -44.94 -39.23 -10.73
N LYS A 33 -45.21 -38.07 -10.15
CA LYS A 33 -44.23 -36.98 -10.09
C LYS A 33 -43.16 -37.32 -9.07
N ASP A 34 -41.92 -37.43 -9.55
CA ASP A 34 -40.74 -37.70 -8.74
C ASP A 34 -39.73 -36.58 -8.94
N ALA A 35 -39.89 -35.50 -8.18
CA ALA A 35 -39.10 -34.29 -8.39
C ALA A 35 -37.59 -34.50 -8.25
N PRO A 36 -37.05 -35.39 -7.40
CA PRO A 36 -35.62 -35.71 -7.39
C PRO A 36 -35.07 -36.52 -8.58
N HIS A 37 -35.93 -37.15 -9.39
CA HIS A 37 -35.51 -38.12 -10.41
C HIS A 37 -35.10 -37.48 -11.73
N PHE A 38 -34.04 -38.00 -12.34
CA PHE A 38 -33.60 -37.68 -13.70
C PHE A 38 -33.27 -38.97 -14.46
N GLN A 39 -33.59 -39.01 -15.75
CA GLN A 39 -33.28 -40.16 -16.59
C GLN A 39 -32.95 -39.77 -18.03
N ILE A 40 -32.17 -40.61 -18.71
CA ILE A 40 -32.02 -40.60 -20.16
C ILE A 40 -32.50 -41.95 -20.67
N THR A 41 -33.63 -41.97 -21.37
CA THR A 41 -34.23 -43.20 -21.90
C THR A 41 -33.88 -43.44 -23.37
N PHE A 42 -33.34 -42.43 -24.05
CA PHE A 42 -33.18 -42.41 -25.51
C PHE A 42 -34.48 -42.71 -26.28
N GLY A 43 -35.64 -42.42 -25.68
CA GLY A 43 -36.97 -42.73 -26.23
C GLY A 43 -37.40 -44.19 -26.07
N MET A 44 -36.71 -44.97 -25.21
CA MET A 44 -36.96 -46.40 -25.02
C MET A 44 -37.81 -46.68 -23.78
N THR A 45 -38.68 -47.67 -23.89
CA THR A 45 -39.43 -48.21 -22.75
C THR A 45 -38.59 -49.20 -21.95
N THR A 46 -38.92 -49.37 -20.66
CA THR A 46 -38.28 -50.39 -19.80
C THR A 46 -38.44 -51.81 -20.34
N SER A 47 -39.51 -52.11 -21.07
CA SER A 47 -39.69 -53.40 -21.73
C SER A 47 -38.70 -53.62 -22.87
N GLN A 48 -38.45 -52.59 -23.68
CA GLN A 48 -37.46 -52.64 -24.77
C GLN A 48 -36.05 -52.82 -24.21
N LEU A 49 -35.70 -52.08 -23.16
CA LEU A 49 -34.40 -52.22 -22.49
C LEU A 49 -34.21 -53.61 -21.87
N ARG A 50 -35.24 -54.16 -21.20
CA ARG A 50 -35.20 -55.54 -20.66
C ARG A 50 -35.09 -56.61 -21.76
N ALA A 51 -35.62 -56.34 -22.94
CA ALA A 51 -35.47 -57.21 -24.11
C ALA A 51 -34.10 -57.06 -24.80
N GLY A 52 -33.19 -56.24 -24.28
CA GLY A 52 -31.85 -56.03 -24.82
C GLY A 52 -31.79 -55.07 -26.01
N ALA A 53 -32.85 -54.31 -26.27
CA ALA A 53 -32.81 -53.26 -27.29
C ALA A 53 -31.79 -52.19 -26.88
N LYS A 54 -31.09 -51.66 -27.87
CA LYS A 54 -30.08 -50.60 -27.69
C LYS A 54 -30.61 -49.27 -28.24
N PRO A 55 -30.13 -48.13 -27.70
CA PRO A 55 -30.40 -46.83 -28.30
C PRO A 55 -29.94 -46.78 -29.76
N SER A 56 -30.62 -45.95 -30.56
CA SER A 56 -30.21 -45.75 -31.96
C SER A 56 -28.81 -45.10 -32.03
N GLU A 57 -28.09 -45.36 -33.12
CA GLU A 57 -26.79 -44.73 -33.37
C GLU A 57 -26.88 -43.19 -33.34
N ILE A 58 -27.99 -42.63 -33.85
CA ILE A 58 -28.25 -41.19 -33.83
C ILE A 58 -28.37 -40.67 -32.39
N ALA A 59 -29.09 -41.39 -31.53
CA ALA A 59 -29.27 -41.00 -30.13
C ALA A 59 -27.95 -41.07 -29.35
N MET A 60 -27.14 -42.11 -29.59
CA MET A 60 -25.81 -42.23 -29.00
C MET A 60 -24.86 -41.14 -29.52
N ALA A 61 -24.86 -40.86 -30.82
CA ALA A 61 -24.02 -39.82 -31.41
C ALA A 61 -24.33 -38.43 -30.82
N LYS A 62 -25.61 -38.11 -30.60
CA LYS A 62 -26.01 -36.86 -29.95
C LYS A 62 -25.51 -36.78 -28.49
N ALA A 63 -25.64 -37.85 -27.72
CA ALA A 63 -25.14 -37.89 -26.35
C ALA A 63 -23.62 -37.75 -26.29
N THR A 64 -22.89 -38.43 -27.18
CA THR A 64 -21.44 -38.31 -27.28
C THR A 64 -21.02 -36.89 -27.64
N ALA A 65 -21.69 -36.25 -28.59
CA ALA A 65 -21.38 -34.86 -28.97
C ALA A 65 -21.57 -33.86 -27.80
N ILE A 66 -22.58 -34.06 -26.95
CA ILE A 66 -22.77 -33.25 -25.74
C ILE A 66 -21.62 -33.47 -24.76
N ILE A 67 -21.22 -34.73 -24.54
CA ILE A 67 -20.11 -35.09 -23.65
C ILE A 67 -18.80 -34.47 -24.14
N ASP A 68 -18.53 -34.53 -25.44
CA ASP A 68 -17.29 -34.02 -26.02
C ASP A 68 -17.23 -32.49 -25.91
N ARG A 69 -18.34 -31.79 -26.21
CA ARG A 69 -18.44 -30.33 -26.00
C ARG A 69 -18.17 -29.95 -24.55
N LEU A 70 -18.78 -30.64 -23.58
CA LEU A 70 -18.58 -30.33 -22.15
C LEU A 70 -17.15 -30.60 -21.69
N LYS A 71 -16.49 -31.61 -22.25
CA LYS A 71 -15.07 -31.86 -21.98
C LYS A 71 -14.19 -30.76 -22.53
N GLU A 72 -14.44 -30.31 -23.76
CA GLU A 72 -13.73 -29.18 -24.37
C GLU A 72 -13.90 -27.90 -23.55
N GLU A 73 -15.14 -27.54 -23.17
CA GLU A 73 -15.42 -26.37 -22.32
C GLU A 73 -14.72 -26.46 -20.95
N ALA A 74 -14.71 -27.65 -20.33
CA ALA A 74 -14.02 -27.86 -19.05
C ALA A 74 -12.50 -27.78 -19.18
N ASP A 75 -11.93 -28.30 -20.28
CA ASP A 75 -10.51 -28.26 -20.56
C ASP A 75 -10.03 -26.83 -20.88
N GLU A 76 -10.82 -26.07 -21.64
CA GLU A 76 -10.60 -24.64 -21.88
C GLU A 76 -10.61 -23.87 -20.56
N LEU A 77 -11.72 -23.92 -19.80
CA LEU A 77 -11.83 -23.21 -18.52
C LEU A 77 -10.65 -23.57 -17.58
N SER A 78 -10.26 -24.86 -17.55
CA SER A 78 -9.08 -25.30 -16.79
C SER A 78 -7.77 -24.72 -17.30
N ALA A 79 -7.60 -24.56 -18.62
CA ALA A 79 -6.44 -23.93 -19.22
C ALA A 79 -6.38 -22.43 -18.91
N GLU A 80 -7.52 -21.72 -18.98
CA GLU A 80 -7.62 -20.32 -18.57
C GLU A 80 -7.30 -20.15 -17.08
N GLU A 81 -7.89 -20.96 -16.20
CA GLU A 81 -7.63 -20.92 -14.76
C GLU A 81 -6.16 -21.19 -14.44
N LYS A 82 -5.52 -22.16 -15.11
CA LYS A 82 -4.09 -22.43 -14.95
C LYS A 82 -3.25 -21.24 -15.42
N LYS A 83 -3.63 -20.61 -16.53
CA LYS A 83 -2.94 -19.42 -17.05
C LYS A 83 -3.07 -18.24 -16.09
N GLU A 84 -4.25 -18.00 -15.55
CA GLU A 84 -4.47 -16.95 -14.55
C GLU A 84 -3.71 -17.25 -13.25
N LEU A 85 -3.73 -18.51 -12.78
CA LEU A 85 -2.98 -18.92 -11.60
C LEU A 85 -1.47 -18.74 -11.77
N THR A 86 -0.93 -19.03 -12.96
CA THR A 86 0.49 -18.78 -13.25
C THR A 86 0.81 -17.29 -13.31
N ALA A 87 -0.07 -16.47 -13.88
CA ALA A 87 0.07 -15.01 -13.89
C ALA A 87 0.06 -14.44 -12.47
N LEU A 88 -0.92 -14.83 -11.64
CA LEU A 88 -1.01 -14.41 -10.23
C LEU A 88 0.20 -14.84 -9.42
N ARG A 89 0.72 -16.06 -9.62
CA ARG A 89 1.96 -16.51 -8.97
C ARG A 89 3.15 -15.65 -9.36
N SER A 90 3.22 -15.22 -10.63
CA SER A 90 4.27 -14.30 -11.09
C SER A 90 4.15 -12.94 -10.42
N GLU A 91 2.94 -12.39 -10.35
CA GLU A 91 2.68 -11.09 -9.71
C GLU A 91 3.03 -11.11 -8.21
N VAL A 92 2.61 -12.15 -7.49
CA VAL A 92 2.94 -12.35 -6.07
C VAL A 92 4.46 -12.43 -5.86
N LYS A 93 5.19 -13.10 -6.76
CA LYS A 93 6.65 -13.15 -6.72
C LYS A 93 7.25 -11.75 -6.89
N THR A 94 6.80 -10.99 -7.89
CA THR A 94 7.27 -9.61 -8.11
C THR A 94 6.97 -8.72 -6.91
N LEU A 95 5.78 -8.80 -6.33
CA LEU A 95 5.43 -8.05 -5.12
C LEU A 95 6.33 -8.41 -3.95
N SER A 96 6.66 -9.70 -3.77
CA SER A 96 7.60 -10.15 -2.74
C SER A 96 9.00 -9.53 -2.93
N GLU A 97 9.48 -9.44 -4.16
CA GLU A 97 10.77 -8.82 -4.48
C GLU A 97 10.76 -7.31 -4.19
N VAL A 98 9.68 -6.62 -4.54
CA VAL A 98 9.50 -5.18 -4.25
C VAL A 98 9.48 -4.94 -2.74
N VAL A 99 8.75 -5.76 -1.96
CA VAL A 99 8.69 -5.63 -0.50
C VAL A 99 10.06 -5.84 0.14
N ALA A 100 10.84 -6.81 -0.35
CA ALA A 100 12.21 -7.01 0.11
C ALA A 100 13.10 -5.78 -0.20
N GLY A 101 12.98 -5.22 -1.40
CA GLY A 101 13.68 -3.99 -1.79
C GLY A 101 13.31 -2.79 -0.92
N LEU A 102 12.02 -2.58 -0.66
CA LEU A 102 11.52 -1.52 0.21
C LEU A 102 11.99 -1.69 1.66
N THR A 103 12.06 -2.92 2.15
CA THR A 103 12.57 -3.23 3.50
C THR A 103 14.03 -2.82 3.62
N ASN A 104 14.87 -3.20 2.65
CA ASN A 104 16.28 -2.80 2.62
C ASN A 104 16.44 -1.28 2.54
N SER A 105 15.65 -0.60 1.69
CA SER A 105 15.68 0.86 1.58
C SER A 105 15.31 1.55 2.89
N LYS A 106 14.28 1.06 3.57
CA LYS A 106 13.86 1.54 4.90
C LYS A 106 14.98 1.43 5.93
N ASP A 107 15.68 0.29 5.97
CA ASP A 107 16.77 0.07 6.93
C ASP A 107 17.96 0.99 6.66
N VAL A 108 18.32 1.20 5.39
CA VAL A 108 19.35 2.17 4.99
C VAL A 108 18.97 3.58 5.42
N LEU A 109 17.73 4.02 5.17
CA LEU A 109 17.26 5.34 5.57
C LEU A 109 17.26 5.52 7.10
N LYS A 110 16.87 4.49 7.84
CA LYS A 110 16.90 4.50 9.31
C LYS A 110 18.34 4.65 9.84
N GLN A 111 19.29 3.94 9.24
CA GLN A 111 20.70 4.06 9.60
C GLN A 111 21.23 5.47 9.28
N ALA A 112 20.95 5.99 8.09
CA ALA A 112 21.36 7.34 7.68
C ALA A 112 20.81 8.42 8.62
N ALA A 113 19.52 8.34 8.99
CA ALA A 113 18.91 9.28 9.93
C ALA A 113 19.55 9.22 11.32
N THR A 114 19.89 8.01 11.80
CA THR A 114 20.59 7.83 13.07
C THR A 114 21.98 8.46 13.04
N GLU A 115 22.72 8.25 11.95
CA GLU A 115 24.08 8.78 11.78
C GLU A 115 24.07 10.32 11.66
N GLN A 116 23.10 10.87 10.92
CA GLN A 116 22.88 12.31 10.85
C GLN A 116 22.56 12.91 12.22
N GLY A 117 21.73 12.23 13.03
CA GLY A 117 21.43 12.63 14.40
C GLY A 117 22.69 12.77 15.26
N LYS A 118 23.61 11.81 15.17
CA LYS A 118 24.92 11.87 15.85
C LYS A 118 25.78 13.03 15.35
N SER A 119 25.84 13.24 14.03
CA SER A 119 26.59 14.35 13.43
C SER A 119 26.08 15.69 13.93
N ASN A 120 24.76 15.88 13.95
CA ASN A 120 24.14 17.10 14.46
C ASN A 120 24.46 17.31 15.94
N ALA A 121 24.40 16.26 16.77
CA ALA A 121 24.80 16.34 18.17
C ALA A 121 26.28 16.79 18.33
N ASN A 122 27.19 16.26 17.50
CA ASN A 122 28.59 16.67 17.52
C ASN A 122 28.78 18.13 17.08
N VAL A 123 28.02 18.59 16.07
CA VAL A 123 28.04 19.99 15.63
C VAL A 123 27.55 20.91 16.74
N LEU A 124 26.46 20.56 17.42
CA LEU A 124 25.94 21.32 18.56
C LEU A 124 26.97 21.44 19.70
N ILE A 125 27.67 20.35 20.04
CA ILE A 125 28.74 20.38 21.04
C ILE A 125 29.89 21.30 20.62
N ARG A 126 30.24 21.32 19.33
CA ARG A 126 31.30 22.20 18.83
C ARG A 126 30.85 23.67 18.84
N LEU A 127 29.59 23.94 18.53
CA LEU A 127 29.00 25.28 18.58
C LEU A 127 29.08 25.82 20.02
N ASP A 128 28.58 25.06 20.99
CA ASP A 128 28.62 25.42 22.41
C ASP A 128 30.05 25.71 22.91
N LYS A 129 31.03 24.88 22.50
CA LYS A 129 32.46 25.12 22.80
C LYS A 129 33.04 26.37 22.17
N LEU A 130 32.55 26.79 21.00
CA LEU A 130 33.01 28.00 20.33
C LEU A 130 32.34 29.24 20.93
N GLU A 131 31.03 29.17 21.17
CA GLU A 131 30.26 30.24 21.80
C GLU A 131 30.80 30.55 23.20
N SER A 132 31.04 29.52 24.02
CA SER A 132 31.65 29.68 25.36
C SER A 132 33.08 30.22 25.35
N LYS A 133 33.86 29.96 24.30
CA LYS A 133 35.22 30.52 24.15
C LYS A 133 35.22 31.96 23.67
N ALA A 134 34.26 32.31 22.80
CA ALA A 134 34.20 33.62 22.19
C ALA A 134 33.51 34.65 23.09
N SER A 135 32.52 34.22 23.88
CA SER A 135 31.76 35.09 24.78
C SER A 135 32.51 35.36 26.08
N LEU A 136 32.65 36.63 26.47
CA LEU A 136 33.06 36.98 27.82
C LEU A 136 31.82 37.17 28.68
N THR A 137 31.79 36.48 29.82
CA THR A 137 30.71 36.54 30.82
C THR A 137 30.52 37.93 31.38
N GLU A 138 31.59 38.72 31.46
CA GLU A 138 31.58 40.08 31.99
C GLU A 138 32.17 41.05 30.96
N ILE A 139 31.70 42.29 31.02
CA ILE A 139 32.25 43.38 30.22
C ILE A 139 33.64 43.70 30.76
N PRO A 140 34.70 43.67 29.93
CA PRO A 140 36.02 44.07 30.38
C PRO A 140 36.03 45.51 30.91
N THR A 141 36.76 45.74 32.00
CA THR A 141 36.81 47.07 32.64
C THR A 141 37.25 48.19 31.70
N TRP A 142 38.12 47.91 30.74
CA TRP A 142 38.59 48.88 29.73
C TRP A 142 37.53 49.26 28.69
N ALA A 143 36.47 48.47 28.55
CA ALA A 143 35.38 48.67 27.59
C ALA A 143 34.09 49.22 28.22
N ASN A 144 34.01 49.29 29.56
CA ASN A 144 32.77 49.52 30.30
C ASN A 144 32.06 50.82 29.90
N ASP A 145 32.81 51.91 29.75
CA ASP A 145 32.31 53.22 29.33
C ASP A 145 31.74 53.20 27.90
N ALA A 146 32.45 52.56 26.97
CA ALA A 146 32.04 52.44 25.57
C ALA A 146 30.79 51.58 25.40
N VAL A 147 30.70 50.46 26.15
CA VAL A 147 29.54 49.57 26.12
C VAL A 147 28.32 50.26 26.73
N GLN A 148 28.48 50.96 27.86
CA GLN A 148 27.38 51.68 28.49
C GLN A 148 26.85 52.79 27.56
N ALA A 149 27.75 53.57 26.94
CA ALA A 149 27.35 54.59 25.98
C ALA A 149 26.59 54.02 24.76
N ALA A 150 27.02 52.85 24.26
CA ALA A 150 26.33 52.17 23.16
C ALA A 150 24.96 51.61 23.58
N PHE A 151 24.84 51.09 24.82
CA PHE A 151 23.57 50.61 25.38
C PHE A 151 22.59 51.75 25.62
N ASP A 152 23.04 52.85 26.24
CA ASP A 152 22.21 54.04 26.50
C ASP A 152 21.70 54.69 25.21
N ALA A 153 22.50 54.62 24.13
CA ALA A 153 22.12 55.07 22.80
C ALA A 153 21.20 54.09 22.03
N GLY A 154 20.91 52.92 22.60
CA GLY A 154 20.10 51.88 21.94
C GLY A 154 20.80 51.17 20.77
N LEU A 155 22.13 51.25 20.67
CA LEU A 155 22.91 50.58 19.62
C LEU A 155 23.19 49.11 19.92
N VAL A 156 23.08 48.70 21.19
CA VAL A 156 23.30 47.33 21.66
C VAL A 156 22.20 46.96 22.64
N ASP A 157 21.50 45.85 22.40
CA ASP A 157 20.38 45.39 23.24
C ASP A 157 20.85 44.64 24.50
N THR A 158 21.97 43.92 24.41
CA THR A 158 22.53 43.13 25.53
C THR A 158 23.98 43.54 25.76
N PRO A 159 24.30 44.23 26.87
CA PRO A 159 25.63 44.79 27.09
C PRO A 159 26.66 43.72 27.50
N THR A 160 26.21 42.54 27.93
CA THR A 160 27.05 41.40 28.35
C THR A 160 27.04 40.27 27.33
N GLY A 161 27.94 39.29 27.47
CA GLY A 161 28.00 38.13 26.57
C GLY A 161 28.66 38.40 25.21
N GLY A 162 29.15 39.62 24.97
CA GLY A 162 29.93 39.96 23.79
C GLY A 162 31.31 39.30 23.77
N SER A 163 31.93 39.28 22.59
CA SER A 163 33.31 38.79 22.44
C SER A 163 34.36 39.86 22.75
N TYR A 164 35.60 39.44 22.99
CA TYR A 164 36.71 40.38 23.20
C TYR A 164 36.85 41.38 22.05
N ASP A 165 36.74 40.92 20.80
CA ASP A 165 36.81 41.79 19.62
C ASP A 165 35.58 42.69 19.47
N PHE A 166 34.39 42.23 19.87
CA PHE A 166 33.21 43.07 19.94
C PHE A 166 33.42 44.26 20.90
N TYR A 167 33.89 43.99 22.13
CA TYR A 167 34.20 45.04 23.09
C TYR A 167 35.32 45.96 22.60
N ARG A 168 36.32 45.42 21.88
CA ARG A 168 37.43 46.23 21.32
C ARG A 168 36.91 47.17 20.26
N MET A 169 36.04 46.69 19.39
CA MET A 169 35.42 47.49 18.34
C MET A 169 34.61 48.64 18.95
N LEU A 170 33.74 48.34 19.93
CA LEU A 170 32.99 49.38 20.64
C LEU A 170 33.91 50.42 21.28
N LYS A 171 35.00 49.98 21.94
CA LYS A 171 35.96 50.91 22.55
C LYS A 171 36.66 51.78 21.52
N VAL A 172 37.07 51.23 20.39
CA VAL A 172 37.70 51.99 19.30
C VAL A 172 36.72 53.03 18.74
N LEU A 173 35.48 52.64 18.46
CA LEU A 173 34.45 53.55 17.95
C LEU A 173 34.11 54.66 18.95
N TYR A 174 33.98 54.33 20.23
CA TYR A 174 33.75 55.29 21.30
C TYR A 174 34.88 56.31 21.39
N THR A 175 36.13 55.83 21.39
CA THR A 175 37.32 56.68 21.51
C THR A 175 37.50 57.56 20.26
N ALA A 176 37.10 57.07 19.09
CA ALA A 176 37.12 57.83 17.84
C ALA A 176 35.95 58.84 17.72
N GLY A 177 35.01 58.87 18.68
CA GLY A 177 33.82 59.71 18.62
C GLY A 177 32.80 59.29 17.55
N LEU A 178 32.89 58.04 17.07
CA LEU A 178 32.05 57.48 16.00
C LEU A 178 30.82 56.74 16.52
N LEU A 179 30.71 56.51 17.83
CA LEU A 179 29.45 56.04 18.42
C LEU A 179 28.44 57.18 18.41
N ILE A 180 27.32 56.96 17.73
CA ILE A 180 26.16 57.86 17.76
C ILE A 180 25.59 57.79 19.17
N THR A 181 25.97 58.73 20.03
CA THR A 181 25.61 58.76 21.46
C THR A 181 24.36 59.57 21.74
N ARG A 182 23.73 60.13 20.69
CA ARG A 182 22.42 60.77 20.73
C ARG A 182 21.71 60.54 19.40
N LEU A 183 20.48 60.06 19.44
CA LEU A 183 19.49 60.55 18.49
C LEU A 183 19.42 62.05 18.76
N GLU A 184 20.02 62.87 17.88
CA GLU A 184 19.63 64.27 17.82
C GLU A 184 18.15 64.26 17.48
N ALA A 185 17.32 64.46 18.51
CA ALA A 185 15.91 64.73 18.34
C ALA A 185 15.80 66.07 17.64
N GLU A 186 15.62 66.05 16.32
CA GLU A 186 14.96 67.12 15.58
C GLU A 186 13.44 67.09 15.85
#